data_AF-B1WNQ6-F1
#
_entry.id   AF-B1WNQ6-F1
#
_cell.length_a   1.000
_cell.length_b   1.000
_cell.length_c   1.000
_cell.angle_alpha   90.00
_cell.angle_beta   90.00
_cell.angle_gamma   90.00
#
_symmetry.space_group_name_H-M   'P 1'
#
loop_
_entity.id
_entity.type
_entity.pdbx_description
1 polymer ?
#
loop_
_entity_poly.entity_id
_entity_poly.type
_entity_poly.pdbx_seq_one_letter_code
_entity_poly.pdbx_strand_id
1 'polypeptide(L)' 'MSQDYQQAAINQFLSVGDYYLVCHALGNQMTMVTHERPINSKKKIKIPNACQGLGVEFTNPFEMLRSQKANFVLGAI' A
#
# COMPACT_ATOMS: atom_id res chain seq x y z
N MET A 1 14.09 -5.33 -11.44
CA MET A 1 13.55 -6.70 -11.25
C MET A 1 12.17 -6.71 -11.87
N SER A 2 11.98 -7.37 -13.01
CA SER A 2 10.66 -7.43 -13.67
C SER A 2 9.79 -8.43 -12.92
N GLN A 3 8.71 -8.00 -12.27
CA GLN A 3 7.75 -8.92 -11.68
C GLN A 3 6.83 -9.48 -12.77
N ASP A 4 6.96 -10.77 -13.06
CA ASP A 4 6.07 -11.52 -13.95
C ASP A 4 4.69 -11.75 -13.30
N TYR A 5 3.85 -10.73 -13.26
CA TYR A 5 2.45 -10.89 -12.87
C TYR A 5 1.64 -11.49 -14.02
N GLN A 6 0.67 -12.33 -13.69
CA GLN A 6 -0.30 -12.80 -14.67
C GLN A 6 -1.16 -11.62 -15.15
N GLN A 7 -1.51 -11.57 -16.44
CA GLN A 7 -2.34 -10.49 -16.98
C GLN A 7 -3.67 -10.34 -16.23
N ALA A 8 -4.27 -11.45 -15.78
CA ALA A 8 -5.47 -11.43 -14.95
C ALA A 8 -5.27 -10.69 -13.61
N ALA A 9 -4.09 -10.84 -12.99
CA ALA A 9 -3.74 -10.15 -11.75
C ALA A 9 -3.57 -8.64 -11.96
N ILE A 10 -2.97 -8.26 -13.09
CA ILE A 10 -2.82 -6.85 -13.50
C ILE A 10 -4.20 -6.23 -13.72
N ASN A 11 -5.03 -6.88 -14.54
CA ASN A 11 -6.38 -6.40 -14.84
C ASN A 11 -7.23 -6.27 -13.57
N GLN A 12 -7.15 -7.24 -12.65
CA GLN A 12 -7.87 -7.20 -11.38
C GLN A 12 -7.40 -6.05 -10.48
N PHE A 13 -6.10 -5.80 -10.42
CA PHE A 13 -5.55 -4.70 -9.62
C PHE A 13 -5.96 -3.34 -10.19
N LEU A 14 -5.99 -3.20 -11.51
CA LEU A 14 -6.42 -1.98 -12.20
C LEU A 14 -7.95 -1.81 -12.24
N SER A 15 -8.75 -2.84 -11.95
CA SER A 15 -10.21 -2.73 -11.90
C SER A 15 -10.78 -2.27 -10.56
N VAL A 16 -9.94 -2.11 -9.54
CA VAL A 16 -10.33 -1.71 -8.17
C VAL A 16 -9.66 -0.41 -7.75
N GLY A 17 -10.04 0.17 -6.61
CA GLY A 17 -9.51 1.46 -6.15
C GLY A 17 -8.04 1.45 -5.68
N ASP A 18 -7.44 0.29 -5.45
CA ASP A 18 -6.11 0.18 -4.84
C ASP A 18 -5.00 0.83 -5.68
N TYR A 19 -5.06 0.69 -7.02
CA TYR A 19 -4.07 1.32 -7.90
C TYR A 19 -4.11 2.85 -7.79
N TYR A 20 -5.31 3.43 -7.64
CA TYR A 20 -5.48 4.87 -7.54
C TYR A 20 -4.81 5.41 -6.27
N LEU A 21 -4.94 4.71 -5.14
CA LEU A 21 -4.28 5.09 -3.89
C LEU A 21 -2.75 5.10 -4.03
N VAL A 22 -2.19 4.09 -4.69
CA VAL A 22 -0.74 4.01 -4.93
C VAL A 22 -0.28 5.12 -5.87
N CYS A 23 -1.01 5.39 -6.96
CA CYS A 23 -0.71 6.50 -7.86
C CYS A 23 -0.80 7.87 -7.15
N HIS A 24 -1.80 8.05 -6.30
CA HIS A 24 -1.96 9.27 -5.53
C HIS A 24 -0.81 9.48 -4.54
N ALA A 25 -0.36 8.41 -3.87
CA ALA A 25 0.81 8.47 -3.00
C ALA A 25 2.10 8.79 -3.77
N LEU A 26 2.30 8.18 -4.93
CA LEU A 26 3.43 8.45 -5.81
C LEU A 26 3.46 9.91 -6.27
N GLY A 27 2.33 10.44 -6.75
CA GLY A 27 2.24 11.81 -7.27
C GLY A 27 2.45 12.90 -6.22
N ASN A 28 2.13 12.60 -4.95
CA ASN A 28 2.23 13.55 -3.84
C ASN A 28 3.38 13.24 -2.87
N GLN A 29 4.27 12.29 -3.21
CA GLN A 29 5.40 11.88 -2.35
C GLN A 29 4.97 11.48 -0.92
N MET A 30 3.82 10.80 -0.82
CA MET A 30 3.28 10.33 0.46
C MET A 30 3.69 8.88 0.75
N THR A 31 3.71 8.53 2.03
CA THR A 31 3.87 7.14 2.47
C THR A 31 2.53 6.42 2.47
N MET A 32 2.45 5.28 1.80
CA MET A 32 1.27 4.42 1.82
C MET A 32 1.16 3.67 3.15
N VAL A 33 -0.02 3.69 3.78
CA VAL A 33 -0.27 2.98 5.04
C VAL A 33 -1.28 1.87 4.78
N THR A 34 -0.89 0.61 5.02
CA THR A 34 -1.76 -0.54 4.76
C THR A 34 -1.53 -1.68 5.76
N HIS A 35 -2.61 -2.40 6.09
CA HIS A 35 -2.53 -3.65 6.86
C HIS A 35 -2.06 -4.84 6.03
N GLU A 36 -1.98 -4.70 4.70
CA GLU A 36 -1.46 -5.76 3.84
C GLU A 36 0.03 -6.00 4.07
N ARG A 37 0.45 -7.27 3.95
CA ARG A 37 1.86 -7.64 3.94
C ARG A 37 2.30 -7.94 2.50
N PRO A 38 3.55 -7.60 2.13
CA PRO A 38 4.09 -8.00 0.84
C PRO A 38 4.06 -9.52 0.71
N ILE A 39 3.67 -10.01 -0.46
CA ILE A 39 3.63 -11.44 -0.75
C ILE A 39 4.12 -11.68 -2.17
N ASN A 40 5.02 -12.63 -2.34
CA ASN A 40 5.49 -13.01 -3.67
C ASN A 40 4.48 -13.93 -4.34
N SER A 41 3.41 -13.34 -4.88
CA SER A 41 2.39 -14.04 -5.67
C SER A 41 2.28 -13.45 -7.07
N LYS A 42 2.32 -14.32 -8.09
CA LYS A 42 2.09 -13.93 -9.49
C LYS A 42 0.60 -13.73 -9.82
N LYS A 43 -0.31 -14.22 -8.96
CA LYS A 43 -1.77 -14.25 -9.19
C LYS A 43 -2.52 -13.05 -8.65
N LYS A 44 -1.95 -12.31 -7.70
CA LYS A 44 -2.58 -11.15 -7.07
C LYS A 44 -1.52 -10.13 -6.71
N ILE A 45 -1.72 -8.90 -7.18
CA ILE A 45 -0.89 -7.76 -6.82
C ILE A 45 -1.43 -7.20 -5.50
N LYS A 46 -0.55 -7.05 -4.52
CA LYS A 46 -0.83 -6.45 -3.22
C LYS A 46 -0.32 -5.03 -3.19
N ILE A 47 -0.92 -4.17 -2.36
CA ILE A 47 -0.53 -2.75 -2.26
C ILE A 47 0.97 -2.60 -1.97
N PRO A 48 1.56 -3.29 -0.97
CA PRO A 48 3.00 -3.22 -0.70
C PRO A 48 3.88 -3.58 -1.90
N ASN A 49 3.47 -4.56 -2.71
CA ASN A 49 4.25 -4.98 -3.88
C ASN A 49 4.23 -3.91 -4.98
N ALA A 50 3.07 -3.28 -5.18
CA ALA A 50 2.94 -2.18 -6.13
C ALA A 50 3.77 -0.97 -5.67
N CYS A 51 3.69 -0.62 -4.38
CA CYS A 51 4.51 0.42 -3.78
C CYS A 51 6.01 0.15 -3.96
N GLN A 52 6.47 -1.07 -3.65
CA GLN A 52 7.87 -1.48 -3.83
C GLN A 52 8.33 -1.38 -5.29
N GLY A 53 7.49 -1.80 -6.25
CA GLY A 53 7.82 -1.71 -7.68
C GLY A 53 7.91 -0.27 -8.21
N LEU A 54 7.20 0.67 -7.58
CA LEU A 54 7.15 2.08 -7.96
C LEU A 54 8.07 2.97 -7.10
N GLY A 55 8.78 2.39 -6.11
CA GLY A 55 9.61 3.17 -5.18
C GLY A 55 8.79 4.07 -4.25
N VAL A 56 7.52 3.72 -3.99
CA VAL A 56 6.67 4.42 -3.02
C VAL A 56 6.93 3.85 -1.64
N GLU A 57 7.28 4.71 -0.69
CA GLU A 57 7.42 4.31 0.71
C GLU A 57 6.08 3.79 1.24
N PHE A 58 6.12 2.69 1.99
CA PHE A 58 4.94 2.14 2.62
C PHE A 58 5.25 1.63 4.03
N THR A 59 4.24 1.66 4.90
CA THR A 59 4.34 1.15 6.26
C THR A 59 3.02 0.53 6.71
N ASN A 60 3.05 -0.16 7.85
CA ASN A 60 1.83 -0.63 8.49
C ASN A 60 1.28 0.40 9.49
N PRO A 61 -0.02 0.37 9.81
CA PRO A 61 -0.63 1.33 10.72
C PRO A 61 0.02 1.38 12.09
N PHE A 62 0.51 0.26 12.63
CA PHE A 62 1.13 0.25 13.96
C PHE A 62 2.47 1.00 13.96
N GLU A 63 3.30 0.80 12.95
CA GLU A 63 4.57 1.53 12.80
C GLU A 63 4.34 3.02 12.50
N MET A 64 3.34 3.34 11.69
CA MET A 64 2.92 4.73 11.50
C MET A 64 2.53 5.37 12.84
N LEU A 65 1.64 4.75 13.62
CA LEU A 65 1.20 5.30 14.91
C LEU A 65 2.35 5.47 15.90
N ARG A 66 3.28 4.50 15.96
CA ARG A 66 4.48 4.59 16.82
C ARG A 66 5.40 5.71 16.39
N SER A 67 5.72 5.82 15.11
CA SER A 67 6.61 6.87 14.59
C SER A 67 6.03 8.27 14.79
N GLN A 68 4.72 8.42 14.67
CA GLN A 68 4.01 9.68 14.90
C GLN A 68 3.68 9.96 16.37
N LYS A 69 4.04 9.05 17.29
CA LYS A 69 3.73 9.14 18.73
C LYS A 69 2.25 9.44 18.99
N ALA A 70 1.37 8.79 18.23
CA ALA A 70 -0.06 9.05 18.29
C ALA A 70 -0.60 8.74 19.70
N ASN A 71 -1.39 9.67 20.25
CA ASN A 71 -2.09 9.50 21.52
C ASN A 71 -3.60 9.56 21.28
N PHE A 72 -4.30 8.48 21.65
CA PHE A 72 -5.74 8.39 21.51
C PHE A 72 -6.40 8.81 22.82
N VAL A 73 -7.08 9.95 22.80
CA VAL A 73 -7.81 10.47 23.96
C VAL A 73 -9.26 10.04 23.85
N LEU A 74 -9.82 9.48 24.93
CA LEU A 74 -11.24 9.20 24.99
C LEU A 74 -12.00 10.54 25.06
N GLY A 75 -12.84 10.81 24.06
CA GLY A 75 -13.69 11.99 24.07
C GLY A 75 -14.66 11.96 25.25
N ALA A 76 -14.85 13.09 25.92
CA ALA A 76 -15.92 13.22 26.89
C ALA A 76 -17.27 12.98 26.19
N ILE A 77 -18.08 12.10 26.77
CA ILE A 77 -19.46 11.84 26.36
C ILE A 77 -20.36 12.87 27.02
#